data_AF-A0A9P0LQI0-F1
#
_entry.id   AF-A0A9P0LQI0-F1
#
_cell.length_a   1.000
_cell.length_b   1.000
_cell.length_c   1.000
_cell.angle_alpha   90.00
_cell.angle_beta   90.00
_cell.angle_gamma   90.00
#
_symmetry.space_group_name_H-M   'P 1'
#
loop_
_entity.id
_entity.type
_entity.pdbx_description
1 polymer ?
#
loop_
_entity_poly.entity_id
_entity_poly.type
_entity_poly.pdbx_seq_one_letter_code
_entity_poly.pdbx_strand_id
1 'polypeptide(L)' 'MKKLQQSVAEPKSISPGIVSTEFENGFPEDGTREALKSVPKLVPDDIAQAVLYALSTGPNVDVTELTIRPLGEMF' A
#
# COMPACT_ATOMS: atom_id res chain seq x y z
N MET A 1 3.43 -18.50 36.45
CA MET A 1 2.48 -18.13 35.38
C MET A 1 3.18 -17.12 34.48
N LYS A 2 3.62 -17.51 33.26
CA LYS A 2 4.18 -16.56 32.29
C LYS A 2 3.02 -15.68 31.83
N LYS A 3 3.07 -14.38 32.11
CA LYS A 3 2.15 -13.42 31.50
C LYS A 3 2.36 -13.56 29.99
N LEU A 4 1.31 -13.94 29.26
CA LEU A 4 1.26 -13.70 27.83
C LEU A 4 1.32 -12.18 27.70
N GLN A 5 2.50 -11.61 27.44
CA GLN A 5 2.55 -10.30 26.82
C GLN A 5 1.77 -10.49 25.53
N GLN A 6 0.58 -9.91 25.45
CA GLN A 6 -0.04 -9.68 24.16
C GLN A 6 1.03 -8.92 23.38
N SER A 7 1.62 -9.55 22.37
CA SER A 7 2.41 -8.84 21.38
C SER A 7 1.44 -7.86 20.76
N VAL A 8 1.47 -6.60 21.22
CA VAL A 8 0.82 -5.51 20.51
C VAL A 8 1.56 -5.46 19.19
N ALA A 9 0.97 -6.05 18.15
CA ALA A 9 1.51 -5.91 16.82
C ALA A 9 1.42 -4.42 16.50
N GLU A 10 2.57 -3.80 16.22
CA GLU A 10 2.59 -2.43 15.72
C GLU A 10 1.69 -2.38 14.47
N PRO A 11 0.95 -1.27 14.25
CA PRO A 11 0.07 -1.14 13.11
C PRO A 11 0.88 -1.36 11.83
N LYS A 12 0.46 -2.35 11.02
CA LYS A 12 1.03 -2.61 9.71
C LYS A 12 0.54 -1.51 8.77
N SER A 13 1.47 -0.71 8.28
CA SER A 13 1.19 0.37 7.34
C SER A 13 1.55 -0.04 5.92
N ILE A 14 0.64 0.26 4.99
CA ILE A 14 0.84 0.08 3.55
C ILE A 14 0.71 1.46 2.92
N SER A 15 1.79 1.93 2.32
CA SER A 15 1.94 3.25 1.71
C SER A 15 2.06 3.12 0.19
N PRO A 16 0.95 3.02 -0.55
CA PRO A 16 0.97 2.91 -2.01
C PRO A 16 1.25 4.26 -2.69
N GLY A 17 1.87 4.20 -3.88
CA GLY A 17 1.82 5.25 -4.89
C GLY A 17 0.46 5.31 -5.57
N ILE A 18 0.40 5.83 -6.80
CA ILE A 18 -0.88 5.91 -7.53
C ILE A 18 -1.38 4.49 -7.87
N VAL A 19 -2.63 4.20 -7.50
CA VAL A 19 -3.31 2.93 -7.79
C VAL A 19 -4.56 3.20 -8.61
N SER A 20 -4.74 2.46 -9.70
CA SER A 20 -5.89 2.57 -10.59
C SER A 20 -7.16 2.07 -9.90
N THR A 21 -7.88 2.97 -9.22
CA THR A 21 -9.08 2.68 -8.41
C THR A 21 -10.12 3.78 -8.58
N GLU A 22 -11.31 3.56 -8.02
CA GLU A 22 -12.37 4.56 -7.93
C GLU A 22 -12.00 5.75 -7.02
N PHE A 23 -10.89 5.66 -6.26
CA PHE A 23 -10.35 6.79 -5.49
C PHE A 23 -10.11 8.00 -6.39
N GLU A 24 -9.77 7.77 -7.66
CA GLU A 24 -9.56 8.85 -8.63
C GLU A 24 -10.81 9.72 -8.86
N ASN A 25 -12.01 9.22 -8.53
CA ASN A 25 -13.27 9.97 -8.60
C ASN A 25 -13.38 11.06 -7.53
N GLY A 26 -12.53 11.04 -6.50
CA GLY A 26 -12.46 12.07 -5.48
C GLY A 26 -11.52 13.24 -5.80
N PHE A 27 -10.77 13.19 -6.91
CA PHE A 27 -9.87 14.29 -7.27
C PHE A 27 -10.64 15.53 -7.76
N PRO A 28 -10.09 16.73 -7.54
CA PRO A 28 -10.68 17.96 -8.02
C PRO A 28 -10.75 18.01 -9.56
N GLU A 29 -11.73 18.77 -10.07
CA GLU A 29 -11.90 19.05 -11.50
C GLU A 29 -10.98 20.19 -11.97
N ASP A 30 -9.68 20.07 -11.72
CA ASP A 30 -8.65 21.08 -12.03
C ASP A 30 -7.62 20.60 -13.08
N GLY A 31 -7.92 19.48 -13.75
CA GLY A 31 -7.02 18.81 -14.68
C GLY A 31 -6.14 17.73 -14.04
N THR A 32 -6.20 17.53 -12.72
CA THR A 32 -5.45 16.48 -12.02
C THR A 32 -5.79 15.09 -12.58
N ARG A 33 -7.08 14.80 -12.78
CA ARG A 33 -7.53 13.50 -13.29
C ARG A 33 -7.01 13.21 -14.70
N GLU A 34 -6.96 14.22 -15.55
CA GLU A 34 -6.41 14.12 -16.91
C GLU A 34 -4.91 13.83 -16.87
N ALA A 35 -4.16 14.55 -16.03
CA ALA A 35 -2.73 14.33 -15.85
C ALA A 35 -2.43 12.89 -15.39
N LEU A 36 -3.23 12.37 -14.45
CA LEU A 36 -3.10 11.01 -13.94
C LEU A 36 -3.31 9.92 -15.00
N LYS A 37 -3.99 10.18 -16.14
CA LYS A 37 -4.15 9.15 -17.20
C LYS A 37 -2.82 8.72 -17.83
N SER A 38 -1.79 9.56 -17.74
CA SER A 38 -0.50 9.36 -18.40
C SER A 38 0.63 8.91 -17.46
N VAL A 39 0.37 8.84 -16.15
CA VAL A 39 1.37 8.41 -15.17
C VAL A 39 1.33 6.89 -15.01
N PRO A 40 2.47 6.24 -14.72
CA PRO A 40 2.48 4.84 -14.31
C PRO A 40 1.65 4.64 -13.03
N LYS A 41 0.91 3.54 -12.97
CA LYS A 41 0.03 3.21 -11.85
C LYS A 41 0.16 1.74 -11.49
N LEU A 42 -0.05 1.45 -10.22
CA LEU A 42 -0.32 0.11 -9.74
C LEU A 42 -1.76 -0.29 -10.09
N VAL A 43 -2.01 -1.58 -10.13
CA VAL A 43 -3.38 -2.15 -10.10
C VAL A 43 -3.73 -2.58 -8.67
N PRO A 44 -5.03 -2.69 -8.31
CA PRO A 44 -5.43 -3.10 -6.96
C PRO A 44 -4.80 -4.43 -6.50
N ASP A 45 -4.60 -5.36 -7.43
CA ASP A 45 -3.98 -6.66 -7.16
C ASP A 45 -2.54 -6.54 -6.66
N ASP A 46 -1.78 -5.51 -7.08
CA ASP A 46 -0.42 -5.27 -6.59
C ASP A 46 -0.43 -4.96 -5.09
N ILE A 47 -1.44 -4.21 -4.62
CA ILE A 47 -1.61 -3.87 -3.20
C ILE A 47 -2.11 -5.08 -2.41
N ALA A 48 -3.05 -5.85 -2.98
CA ALA A 48 -3.51 -7.09 -2.35
C ALA A 48 -2.34 -8.07 -2.13
N GLN A 49 -1.43 -8.19 -3.09
CA GLN A 49 -0.22 -9.01 -2.95
C GLN A 49 0.73 -8.46 -1.87
N ALA A 50 0.90 -7.13 -1.76
CA ALA A 50 1.72 -6.53 -0.71
C ALA A 50 1.16 -6.80 0.69
N VAL A 51 -0.16 -6.73 0.85
CA VAL A 51 -0.86 -7.09 2.09
C VAL A 51 -0.64 -8.57 2.43
N LEU A 52 -0.81 -9.47 1.44
CA LEU A 52 -0.55 -10.89 1.64
C LEU A 52 0.91 -11.16 2.04
N TYR A 53 1.87 -10.49 1.40
CA TYR A 53 3.27 -10.58 1.76
C TYR A 53 3.50 -10.19 3.23
N ALA A 54 2.96 -9.05 3.68
CA ALA A 54 3.11 -8.58 5.05
C ALA A 54 2.50 -9.52 6.10
N LEU A 55 1.39 -10.18 5.75
CA LEU A 55 0.69 -11.12 6.64
C LEU A 55 1.28 -12.53 6.61
N SER A 56 2.01 -12.89 5.56
CA SER A 56 2.56 -14.24 5.36
C SER A 56 3.98 -14.41 5.94
N THR A 57 4.53 -13.39 6.61
CA THR A 57 5.86 -13.49 7.20
C THR A 57 5.89 -14.45 8.40
N GLY A 58 7.05 -15.08 8.63
CA GLY A 58 7.22 -16.07 9.69
C GLY A 58 7.01 -15.50 11.11
N PRO A 59 6.85 -16.35 12.13
CA PRO A 59 6.42 -15.94 13.48
C PRO A 59 7.39 -15.01 14.23
N ASN A 60 8.61 -14.85 13.73
CA ASN A 60 9.64 -13.96 14.29
C ASN A 60 9.93 -12.74 13.41
N VAL A 61 9.09 -12.48 12.40
CA VAL A 61 9.26 -11.39 11.44
C VAL A 61 8.01 -10.51 11.48
N ASP A 62 8.21 -9.23 11.76
CA ASP A 62 7.15 -8.23 11.71
C ASP A 62 7.47 -7.22 10.60
N VAL A 63 6.60 -7.14 9.61
CA VAL A 63 6.65 -6.12 8.55
C VAL A 63 5.78 -4.96 9.00
N THR A 64 6.43 -3.88 9.44
CA THR A 64 5.76 -2.73 10.04
C THR A 64 5.28 -1.70 9.00
N GLU A 65 6.04 -1.50 7.92
CA GLU A 65 5.75 -0.53 6.85
C GLU A 65 6.13 -1.11 5.48
N LEU A 66 5.28 -0.92 4.47
CA LEU A 66 5.58 -1.21 3.08
C LEU A 66 5.22 -0.02 2.19
N THR A 67 6.21 0.51 1.48
CA THR A 67 5.99 1.49 0.41
C THR A 67 6.02 0.79 -0.94
N ILE A 68 4.98 0.94 -1.75
CA ILE A 68 4.86 0.32 -3.07
C ILE A 68 4.71 1.41 -4.11
N ARG A 69 5.59 1.45 -5.11
CA ARG A 69 5.64 2.49 -6.14
C ARG A 69 5.55 1.88 -7.55
N PRO A 70 4.74 2.44 -8.46
CA PRO A 70 4.77 2.06 -9.87
C PRO A 70 6.18 2.15 -10.47
N LEU A 71 6.56 1.16 -11.27
CA LEU A 71 7.81 1.25 -12.02
C LEU A 71 7.70 2.35 -13.09
N GLY A 72 8.75 3.16 -13.20
CA GLY A 72 8.82 4.25 -14.17
C GLY A 72 8.10 5.54 -13.76
N GLU A 73 7.57 5.62 -12.54
CA GLU A 73 7.11 6.91 -12.01
C GLU A 73 8.29 7.90 -11.96
N MET A 74 8.00 9.17 -12.22
CA MET A 74 8.96 10.25 -12.00
C MET A 74 8.56 10.97 -10.72
N PHE A 75 9.31 10.70 -9.64
CA PHE A 75 9.18 11.23 -8.27
C PHE A 75 8.09 10.61 -7.39
#